data_AF-A0A2E4XYC2-F1
#
_entry.id   AF-A0A2E4XYC2-F1
#
_cell.length_a   1.000
_cell.length_b   1.000
_cell.length_c   1.000
_cell.angle_alpha   90.00
_cell.angle_beta   90.00
_cell.angle_gamma   90.00
#
_symmetry.space_group_name_H-M   'P 1'
#
loop_
_entity.id
_entity.type
_entity.pdbx_description
1 polymer ?
#
loop_
_entity_poly.entity_id
_entity_poly.type
_entity_poly.pdbx_seq_one_letter_code
_entity_poly.pdbx_strand_id
1 'polypeptide(L)'
;MKFEPNSPPRKFEAGNHKIVMISDIGRLQLLPDEQITIANQRGAELDVTMKEWGYYATPSLNSRLLTFGLRSALVRNSMGRYFVLLIDSEMQGSFETYMAEQELTLALWLDDGEALDDLLLDRGGS
;
A
#
# COMPACT_ATOMS: atom_id res chain seq x y z
N MET A 1 -15.24 -13.95 -9.09
CA MET A 1 -15.32 -12.74 -8.25
C MET A 1 -16.76 -12.40 -7.87
N LYS A 2 -16.97 -11.69 -6.75
CA LYS A 2 -18.25 -11.10 -6.33
C LYS A 2 -18.02 -9.72 -5.73
N PHE A 3 -18.74 -8.69 -6.19
CA PHE A 3 -18.71 -7.35 -5.59
C PHE A 3 -20.05 -7.04 -4.90
N GLU A 4 -19.97 -6.58 -3.64
CA GLU A 4 -21.11 -6.22 -2.79
C GLU A 4 -21.00 -4.74 -2.39
N PRO A 5 -21.69 -3.81 -3.09
CA PRO A 5 -21.58 -2.38 -2.82
C PRO A 5 -22.31 -1.96 -1.54
N ASN A 6 -21.74 -0.97 -0.84
CA ASN A 6 -22.44 -0.23 0.23
C ASN A 6 -23.19 0.96 -0.40
N SER A 7 -24.52 0.98 -0.29
CA SER A 7 -25.35 2.07 -0.82
C SER A 7 -26.37 2.55 0.23
N PRO A 8 -26.14 3.71 0.90
CA PRO A 8 -25.01 4.63 0.69
C PRO A 8 -23.68 4.08 1.26
N PRO A 9 -22.51 4.62 0.83
CA PRO A 9 -21.23 4.27 1.42
C PRO A 9 -21.20 4.52 2.92
N ARG A 10 -20.58 3.61 3.68
CA ARG A 10 -20.35 3.80 5.12
C ARG A 10 -19.20 4.78 5.30
N LYS A 11 -19.41 5.86 6.06
CA LYS A 11 -18.36 6.83 6.39
C LYS A 11 -17.75 6.55 7.76
N PHE A 12 -16.44 6.71 7.89
CA PHE A 12 -15.74 6.62 9.17
C PHE A 12 -14.52 7.54 9.21
N GLU A 13 -14.10 7.91 10.42
CA GLU A 13 -12.92 8.72 10.68
C GLU A 13 -11.66 7.85 10.79
N ALA A 14 -10.56 8.31 10.21
CA ALA A 14 -9.24 7.70 10.32
C ALA A 14 -8.15 8.76 10.53
N GLY A 15 -7.04 8.36 11.15
CA GLY A 15 -5.94 9.26 11.54
C GLY A 15 -5.94 9.57 13.02
N ASN A 16 -4.76 9.92 13.57
CA ASN A 16 -4.61 10.26 14.98
C ASN A 16 -4.44 11.77 15.20
N HIS A 17 -3.73 12.44 14.28
CA HIS A 17 -3.44 13.88 14.38
C HIS A 17 -4.38 14.70 13.49
N LYS A 18 -4.39 14.38 12.20
CA LYS A 18 -5.36 14.95 11.25
C LYS A 18 -6.36 13.87 10.86
N ILE A 19 -7.60 14.08 11.27
CA ILE A 19 -8.72 13.17 10.95
C ILE A 19 -9.11 13.33 9.48
N VAL A 20 -9.18 12.22 8.77
CA VAL A 20 -9.71 12.12 7.41
C VAL A 20 -10.98 11.27 7.41
N MET A 21 -11.97 11.69 6.62
CA MET A 21 -13.20 10.92 6.41
C MET A 21 -12.99 9.92 5.27
N ILE A 22 -13.03 8.63 5.57
CA ILE A 22 -12.97 7.54 4.59
C ILE A 22 -14.38 7.03 4.30
N SER A 23 -14.64 6.72 3.03
CA SER A 23 -15.88 6.09 2.57
C SER A 23 -15.63 4.64 2.19
N ASP A 24 -16.17 3.70 2.97
CA ASP A 24 -16.22 2.27 2.64
C ASP A 24 -17.34 2.02 1.63
N ILE A 25 -16.94 1.71 0.39
CA ILE A 25 -17.83 1.58 -0.77
C ILE A 25 -18.36 0.16 -0.99
N GLY A 26 -17.89 -0.84 -0.24
CA GLY A 26 -18.33 -2.22 -0.40
C GLY A 26 -17.21 -3.25 -0.28
N ARG A 27 -17.54 -4.50 -0.61
CA ARG A 27 -16.66 -5.66 -0.48
C ARG A 27 -16.45 -6.33 -1.83
N LEU A 28 -15.19 -6.61 -2.17
CA LEU A 28 -14.83 -7.47 -3.31
C LEU A 28 -14.32 -8.80 -2.78
N GLN A 29 -14.91 -9.89 -3.27
CA GLN A 29 -14.49 -11.26 -2.98
C GLN A 29 -13.89 -11.86 -4.25
N LEU A 30 -12.66 -12.34 -4.12
CA LEU A 30 -11.94 -13.06 -5.16
C LEU A 30 -11.89 -14.56 -4.79
N LEU A 31 -11.98 -15.41 -5.79
CA LEU A 31 -11.66 -16.84 -5.65
C LEU A 31 -10.14 -17.04 -5.76
N PRO A 32 -9.59 -18.17 -5.29
CA PRO A 32 -8.21 -18.51 -5.57
C PRO A 32 -7.90 -18.37 -7.07
N ASP A 33 -6.76 -17.76 -7.34
CA ASP A 33 -6.18 -17.52 -8.67
C ASP A 33 -6.90 -16.43 -9.49
N GLU A 34 -7.78 -15.65 -8.87
CA GLU A 34 -8.32 -14.43 -9.45
C GLU A 34 -7.46 -13.20 -9.09
N GLN A 35 -7.29 -12.31 -10.07
CA GLN A 35 -6.66 -11.00 -9.91
C GLN A 35 -7.69 -9.89 -10.18
N ILE A 36 -7.61 -8.80 -9.41
CA ILE A 36 -8.22 -7.52 -9.75
C ILE A 36 -7.14 -6.45 -9.89
N THR A 37 -7.33 -5.53 -10.83
CA THR A 37 -6.52 -4.31 -10.98
C THR A 37 -7.31 -3.12 -10.46
N ILE A 38 -6.72 -2.37 -9.53
CA ILE A 38 -7.23 -1.11 -9.02
C ILE A 38 -6.45 0.00 -9.71
N ALA A 39 -7.12 0.77 -10.56
CA ALA A 39 -6.51 1.88 -11.30
C ALA A 39 -7.00 3.24 -10.77
N ASN A 40 -6.14 4.24 -10.78
CA ASN A 40 -6.50 5.63 -10.48
C ASN A 40 -6.64 6.47 -11.76
N GLN A 41 -7.16 7.69 -11.63
CA GLN A 41 -7.36 8.60 -12.79
C GLN A 41 -6.06 9.09 -13.44
N ARG A 42 -4.92 8.92 -12.77
CA ARG A 42 -3.58 9.28 -13.29
C ARG A 42 -2.90 8.12 -14.01
N GLY A 43 -3.56 6.96 -14.11
CA GLY A 43 -3.05 5.78 -14.79
C GLY A 43 -2.16 4.88 -13.94
N ALA A 44 -2.03 5.14 -12.64
CA ALA A 44 -1.34 4.22 -11.74
C ALA A 44 -2.22 3.01 -11.43
N GLU A 45 -1.61 1.83 -11.32
CA GLU A 45 -2.30 0.54 -11.18
C GLU A 45 -1.77 -0.28 -10.00
N LEU A 46 -2.67 -0.99 -9.33
CA LEU A 46 -2.36 -1.95 -8.29
C LEU A 46 -3.09 -3.26 -8.56
N ASP A 47 -2.34 -4.33 -8.81
CA ASP A 47 -2.89 -5.67 -8.87
C ASP A 47 -2.93 -6.32 -7.49
N VAL A 48 -4.08 -6.89 -7.15
CA VAL A 48 -4.26 -7.77 -5.98
C VAL A 48 -4.71 -9.13 -6.48
N THR A 49 -3.96 -10.16 -6.15
CA THR A 49 -4.27 -11.55 -6.56
C THR A 49 -4.58 -12.39 -5.35
N MET A 50 -5.71 -13.11 -5.38
CA MET A 50 -6.05 -14.11 -4.38
C MET A 50 -5.42 -15.45 -4.73
N LYS A 51 -4.96 -16.19 -3.73
CA LYS A 51 -4.43 -17.56 -3.81
C LYS A 51 -5.05 -18.37 -2.68
N GLU A 52 -4.97 -19.70 -2.75
CA GLU A 52 -5.52 -20.57 -1.71
C GLU A 52 -4.99 -20.25 -0.30
N TRP A 53 -3.74 -19.76 -0.20
CA TRP A 53 -3.08 -19.41 1.05
C TRP A 53 -3.24 -17.94 1.49
N GLY A 54 -3.85 -17.07 0.67
CA GLY A 54 -3.97 -15.64 0.98
C GLY A 54 -3.84 -14.74 -0.25
N TYR A 55 -3.11 -13.64 -0.14
CA TYR A 55 -3.01 -12.64 -1.22
C TYR A 55 -1.57 -12.36 -1.63
N TYR A 56 -1.35 -12.24 -2.94
CA TYR A 56 -0.35 -11.29 -3.42
C TYR A 56 -0.96 -9.90 -3.30
N ALA A 57 -0.49 -9.15 -2.30
CA ALA A 57 -1.01 -7.82 -1.99
C ALA A 57 -0.63 -6.78 -3.05
N THR A 58 0.46 -7.00 -3.78
CA THR A 58 1.00 -6.12 -4.81
C THR A 58 1.74 -6.94 -5.88
N PRO A 59 2.00 -6.36 -7.06
CA PRO A 59 3.09 -6.81 -7.95
C PRO A 59 4.47 -6.75 -7.28
N SER A 60 5.51 -7.20 -7.99
CA SER A 60 6.90 -7.08 -7.54
C SER A 60 7.25 -5.61 -7.23
N LEU A 61 7.73 -5.37 -6.01
CA LEU A 61 7.92 -4.04 -5.43
C LEU A 61 8.98 -3.21 -6.18
N ASN A 62 10.08 -3.86 -6.56
CA ASN A 62 11.24 -3.26 -7.25
C ASN A 62 11.22 -3.47 -8.77
N SER A 63 10.06 -3.80 -9.35
CA SER A 63 9.93 -3.96 -10.80
C SER A 63 8.54 -3.56 -11.29
N ARG A 64 7.55 -4.48 -11.29
CA ARG A 64 6.27 -4.23 -11.94
C ARG A 64 5.48 -3.09 -11.26
N LEU A 65 5.59 -2.96 -9.94
CA LEU A 65 4.94 -1.88 -9.21
C LEU A 65 5.46 -0.50 -9.65
N LEU A 66 6.77 -0.36 -9.86
CA LEU A 66 7.38 0.86 -10.40
C LEU A 66 6.88 1.16 -11.82
N THR A 67 6.75 0.14 -12.67
CA THR A 67 6.19 0.32 -14.02
C THR A 67 4.72 0.74 -14.01
N PHE A 68 4.00 0.47 -12.92
CA PHE A 68 2.62 0.88 -12.70
C PHE A 68 2.51 2.26 -12.03
N GLY A 69 3.60 3.02 -11.96
CA GLY A 69 3.62 4.37 -11.41
C GLY A 69 3.47 4.41 -9.88
N LEU A 70 3.76 3.32 -9.19
CA LEU A 70 3.69 3.23 -7.73
C LEU A 70 5.06 2.93 -7.12
N ARG A 71 5.41 3.68 -6.08
CA ARG A 71 6.48 3.37 -5.13
C ARG A 71 5.90 2.70 -3.89
N SER A 72 6.73 2.00 -3.12
CA SER A 72 6.29 1.32 -1.90
C SER A 72 7.17 1.66 -0.70
N ALA A 73 6.55 2.01 0.41
CA ALA A 73 7.24 2.42 1.63
C ALA A 73 6.75 1.64 2.84
N LEU A 74 7.69 1.16 3.65
CA LEU A 74 7.43 0.75 5.02
C LEU A 74 7.55 1.98 5.91
N VAL A 75 6.47 2.34 6.59
CA VAL A 75 6.43 3.51 7.48
C VAL A 75 6.04 3.08 8.88
N ARG A 76 6.43 3.86 9.88
CA ARG A 76 6.13 3.63 11.30
C ARG A 76 5.46 4.86 11.88
N ASN A 77 4.41 4.68 12.66
CA ASN A 77 3.79 5.78 13.42
C ASN A 77 4.42 5.95 14.81
N SER A 78 4.06 7.03 15.51
CA SER A 78 4.55 7.34 16.86
C SER A 78 4.16 6.30 17.93
N MET A 79 3.11 5.50 17.69
CA MET A 79 2.74 4.35 18.54
C MET A 79 3.57 3.09 18.26
N GLY A 80 4.54 3.18 17.35
CA GLY A 80 5.42 2.09 16.98
C GLY A 80 4.82 1.06 16.03
N ARG A 81 3.64 1.32 15.43
CA ARG A 81 2.98 0.44 14.46
C ARG A 81 3.53 0.70 13.06
N TYR A 82 3.65 -0.36 12.26
CA TYR A 82 4.16 -0.30 10.89
C TYR A 82 3.05 -0.44 9.85
N PHE A 83 3.24 0.21 8.71
CA PHE A 83 2.31 0.20 7.59
C PHE A 83 3.09 0.13 6.27
N VAL A 84 2.54 -0.58 5.29
CA VAL A 84 2.99 -0.50 3.90
C VAL A 84 2.10 0.50 3.18
N LEU A 85 2.72 1.52 2.60
CA LEU A 85 2.05 2.52 1.79
C LEU A 85 2.50 2.40 0.34
N LEU A 86 1.56 2.57 -0.59
CA LEU A 86 1.83 2.66 -2.02
C LEU A 86 1.61 4.11 -2.46
N ILE A 87 2.63 4.68 -3.10
CA ILE A 87 2.72 6.10 -3.39
C ILE A 87 2.78 6.28 -4.89
N ASP A 88 1.81 7.00 -5.44
CA ASP A 88 1.87 7.46 -6.83
C ASP A 88 3.16 8.26 -7.05
N SER A 89 3.98 7.84 -8.03
CA SER A 89 5.33 8.39 -8.23
C SER A 89 5.33 9.90 -8.45
N GLU A 90 4.25 10.43 -9.01
CA GLU A 90 4.07 11.87 -9.27
C GLU A 90 3.59 12.65 -8.04
N MET A 91 3.24 11.96 -6.94
CA MET A 91 2.63 12.55 -5.75
C MET A 91 3.54 12.53 -4.52
N GLN A 92 4.85 12.38 -4.70
CA GLN A 92 5.85 12.33 -3.63
C GLN A 92 5.71 13.52 -2.64
N GLY A 93 5.53 14.75 -3.11
CA GLY A 93 5.38 15.92 -2.23
C GLY A 93 4.10 15.89 -1.37
N SER A 94 3.00 15.34 -1.91
CA SER A 94 1.76 15.15 -1.14
C SER A 94 1.92 14.05 -0.09
N PHE A 95 2.67 13.00 -0.43
CA PHE A 95 3.03 11.94 0.51
C PHE A 95 3.89 12.47 1.67
N GLU A 96 4.91 13.27 1.40
CA GLU A 96 5.76 13.88 2.44
C GLU A 96 4.95 14.79 3.37
N THR A 97 4.03 15.58 2.82
CA THR A 97 3.11 16.39 3.61
C THR A 97 2.24 15.52 4.51
N TYR A 98 1.67 14.44 3.97
CA TYR A 98 0.87 13.49 4.76
C TYR A 98 1.68 12.82 5.87
N MET A 99 2.92 12.41 5.60
CA MET A 99 3.82 11.81 6.59
C MET A 99 4.07 12.78 7.76
N ALA A 100 4.34 14.06 7.47
CA ALA A 100 4.53 15.08 8.49
C ALA A 100 3.25 15.32 9.31
N GLU A 101 2.10 15.45 8.65
CA GLU A 101 0.80 15.68 9.31
C GLU A 101 0.35 14.52 10.21
N GLN A 102 0.79 13.29 9.90
CA GLN A 102 0.43 12.09 10.65
C GLN A 102 1.54 11.62 11.60
N GLU A 103 2.65 12.35 11.72
CA GLU A 103 3.83 11.98 12.50
C GLU A 103 4.35 10.57 12.16
N LEU A 104 4.46 10.29 10.87
CA LEU A 104 4.99 9.04 10.34
C LEU A 104 6.48 9.18 10.05
N THR A 105 7.22 8.12 10.33
CA THR A 105 8.63 7.98 9.98
C THR A 105 8.77 6.95 8.88
N LEU A 106 9.51 7.27 7.81
CA LEU A 106 9.88 6.29 6.80
C LEU A 106 10.91 5.32 7.41
N ALA A 107 10.59 4.03 7.43
CA ALA A 107 11.50 2.99 7.90
C ALA A 107 12.36 2.46 6.74
N LEU A 108 11.74 2.21 5.59
CA LEU A 108 12.41 1.63 4.43
C LEU A 108 11.61 1.88 3.15
N TRP A 109 12.31 2.17 2.04
CA TRP A 109 11.73 2.06 0.71
C TRP A 109 11.76 0.59 0.28
N LEU A 110 10.58 0.01 0.06
CA LEU A 110 10.41 -1.41 -0.25
C LEU A 110 10.62 -1.72 -1.75
N ASP A 111 10.81 -0.68 -2.55
CA ASP A 111 11.15 -0.75 -3.96
C ASP A 111 12.67 -0.62 -4.22
N ASP A 112 13.47 -0.38 -3.18
CA ASP A 112 14.93 -0.28 -3.26
C ASP A 112 15.55 -1.67 -3.08
N GLY A 113 16.02 -2.26 -4.19
CA GLY A 113 16.60 -3.59 -4.18
C GLY A 113 17.89 -3.70 -3.37
N GLU A 114 18.75 -2.68 -3.41
CA GLU A 114 20.03 -2.68 -2.69
C GLU A 114 19.77 -2.64 -1.18
N ALA A 115 18.91 -1.73 -0.73
CA ALA A 115 18.52 -1.64 0.67
C ALA A 115 17.83 -2.92 1.19
N LEU A 116 17.09 -3.63 0.33
CA LEU A 116 16.49 -4.91 0.70
C LEU A 116 17.51 -6.05 0.76
N ASP A 117 18.47 -6.09 -0.16
CA ASP A 117 19.52 -7.11 -0.19
C ASP A 117 20.44 -6.98 1.04
N ASP A 118 20.74 -5.76 1.47
CA ASP A 118 21.50 -5.50 2.71
C ASP A 118 20.82 -6.12 3.94
N LEU A 119 19.49 -6.10 4.02
CA LEU A 119 18.74 -6.73 5.11
C LEU A 119 18.84 -8.27 5.11
N LEU A 120 19.09 -8.88 3.95
CA LEU A 120 19.33 -10.32 3.85
C LEU A 120 20.73 -10.68 4.32
N LEU A 121 21.72 -9.85 3.96
CA LEU A 121 23.12 -10.05 4.34
C LEU A 121 23.34 -9.90 5.85
N ASP A 122 22.68 -8.93 6.48
CA ASP A 122 22.74 -8.72 7.94
C ASP A 122 22.17 -9.90 8.74
N ARG A 123 21.32 -10.74 8.12
CA ARG A 123 20.75 -11.95 8.76
C ARG A 123 21.53 -13.23 8.47
N GLY A 124 22.49 -13.18 7.55
CA GLY A 124 23.36 -14.31 7.18
C GLY A 124 24.60 -14.48 8.06
N GLY A 125 24.80 -13.57 9.03
CA GLY A 125 25.90 -13.62 10.01
C GLY A 125 25.43 -14.10 11.38
N SER A 126 25.09 -15.38 11.52
CA SER A 126 24.99 -16.08 12.81
C SER A 126 25.32 -17.55 12.66
#